data_AF-A0A349ZVZ3-F1
#
_entry.id   AF-A0A349ZVZ3-F1
#
_cell.length_a   1.000
_cell.length_b   1.000
_cell.length_c   1.000
_cell.angle_alpha   90.00
_cell.angle_beta   90.00
_cell.angle_gamma   90.00
#
_symmetry.space_group_name_H-M   'P 1'
#
loop_
_entity.id
_entity.type
_entity.pdbx_description
1 polymer ?
#
loop_
_entity_poly.entity_id
_entity_poly.type
_entity_poly.pdbx_seq_one_letter_code
_entity_poly.pdbx_strand_id
1 'polypeptide(L)'
;MNNKTEGELWAEVEQFFVTHFDTEAHPPIDTLLFLIGVQELGSGAQKYTKDDKLNLLHIAVCRLLEPFGYYKFSHYDEDGYPHFEVLDALPEL
;
A
#
# COMPACT_ATOMS: atom_id res chain seq x y z
N MET A 1 29.05 -1.48 2.85
CA MET A 1 27.62 -1.36 3.18
C MET A 1 27.25 -2.63 3.93
N ASN A 2 26.76 -2.52 5.16
CA ASN A 2 26.25 -3.71 5.86
C ASN A 2 24.99 -4.16 5.12
N ASN A 3 25.03 -5.35 4.52
CA ASN A 3 23.85 -5.97 3.94
C ASN A 3 22.95 -6.41 5.10
N LYS A 4 21.82 -5.75 5.25
CA LYS A 4 20.75 -6.15 6.17
C LYS A 4 20.07 -7.40 5.62
N THR A 5 19.62 -8.27 6.51
CA THR A 5 18.75 -9.41 6.20
C THR A 5 17.34 -8.93 5.87
N GLU A 6 16.54 -9.79 5.23
CA GLU A 6 15.12 -9.50 4.95
C GLU A 6 14.33 -9.22 6.22
N GLY A 7 14.61 -9.95 7.31
CA GLY A 7 13.97 -9.73 8.61
C GLY A 7 14.31 -8.38 9.23
N GLU A 8 15.55 -7.92 9.09
CA GLU A 8 15.96 -6.58 9.56
C GLU A 8 15.32 -5.46 8.71
N LEU A 9 15.21 -5.65 7.39
CA LEU A 9 14.51 -4.71 6.52
C LEU A 9 13.02 -4.63 6.86
N TRP A 10 12.39 -5.78 7.11
CA TRP A 10 10.98 -5.84 7.51
C TRP A 10 10.73 -5.14 8.86
N ALA A 11 11.62 -5.37 9.84
CA ALA A 11 11.53 -4.71 11.13
C ALA A 11 11.60 -3.18 11.02
N GLU A 12 12.38 -2.64 10.07
CA GLU A 12 12.43 -1.21 9.79
C GLU A 12 11.12 -0.67 9.19
N VAL A 13 10.46 -1.45 8.33
CA VAL A 13 9.14 -1.12 7.81
C VAL A 13 8.12 -1.07 8.95
N GLU A 14 8.04 -2.12 9.78
CA GLU A 14 7.13 -2.13 10.92
C GLU A 14 7.39 -0.95 11.87
N GLN A 15 8.66 -0.67 12.18
CA GLN A 15 9.03 0.43 13.05
C GLN A 15 8.63 1.80 12.47
N PHE A 16 8.75 1.99 11.15
CA PHE A 16 8.27 3.19 10.47
C PHE A 16 6.76 3.40 10.71
N PHE A 17 5.96 2.35 10.54
CA PHE A 17 4.51 2.45 10.74
C PHE A 17 4.12 2.66 12.21
N VAL A 18 4.82 2.04 13.16
CA VAL A 18 4.60 2.28 14.59
C VAL A 18 4.90 3.74 14.93
N THR A 19 6.03 4.28 14.49
CA THR A 19 6.45 5.65 14.82
C THR A 19 5.61 6.73 14.16
N HIS A 20 5.20 6.53 12.90
CA HIS A 20 4.53 7.58 12.13
C HIS A 20 3.00 7.50 12.13
N PHE A 21 2.43 6.33 12.43
CA PHE A 21 0.99 6.09 12.35
C PHE A 21 0.39 5.54 13.65
N ASP A 22 1.18 5.46 14.73
CA ASP A 22 0.73 4.99 16.06
C ASP A 22 0.05 3.61 16.01
N THR A 23 0.63 2.72 15.20
CA THR A 23 0.14 1.33 15.07
C THR A 23 0.67 0.44 16.20
N GLU A 24 0.02 -0.70 16.43
CA GLU A 24 0.53 -1.73 17.32
C GLU A 24 1.86 -2.29 16.82
N ALA A 25 2.67 -2.86 17.73
CA ALA A 25 3.87 -3.59 17.34
C ALA A 25 3.48 -4.78 16.44
N HIS A 26 4.20 -4.96 15.32
CA HIS A 26 3.89 -5.94 14.27
C HIS A 26 2.50 -5.77 13.65
N PRO A 27 2.24 -4.63 12.97
CA PRO A 27 0.96 -4.38 12.33
C PRO A 27 0.67 -5.46 11.25
N PRO A 28 -0.57 -5.97 11.16
CA PRO A 28 -0.96 -6.87 10.09
C PRO A 28 -0.73 -6.24 8.71
N ILE A 29 -0.42 -7.07 7.70
CA ILE A 29 -0.21 -6.61 6.31
C ILE A 29 -1.40 -5.78 5.81
N ASP A 30 -2.63 -6.20 6.09
CA ASP A 30 -3.83 -5.46 5.70
C ASP A 30 -3.86 -4.03 6.28
N THR A 31 -3.36 -3.84 7.50
CA THR A 31 -3.23 -2.51 8.12
C THR A 31 -2.19 -1.67 7.39
N LEU A 32 -1.05 -2.26 7.03
CA LEU A 32 0.00 -1.59 6.28
C LEU A 32 -0.49 -1.16 4.89
N LEU A 33 -1.10 -2.09 4.15
CA LEU A 33 -1.68 -1.82 2.84
C LEU A 33 -2.78 -0.76 2.93
N PHE A 34 -3.65 -0.83 3.93
CA PHE A 34 -4.69 0.18 4.14
C PHE A 34 -4.08 1.58 4.33
N LEU A 35 -3.05 1.71 5.18
CA LEU A 35 -2.39 2.99 5.43
C LEU A 35 -1.68 3.53 4.18
N ILE A 36 -1.02 2.66 3.41
CA ILE A 36 -0.44 3.02 2.10
C ILE A 36 -1.54 3.54 1.17
N GLY A 37 -2.64 2.80 1.04
CA GLY A 37 -3.77 3.20 0.19
C GLY A 37 -4.34 4.56 0.57
N VAL A 38 -4.49 4.85 1.87
CA VAL A 38 -4.97 6.15 2.37
C VAL A 38 -4.00 7.29 2.01
N GLN A 39 -2.68 7.04 2.08
CA GLN A 39 -1.68 8.03 1.69
C GLN A 39 -1.69 8.27 0.18
N GLU A 40 -1.76 7.22 -0.64
CA GLU A 40 -1.79 7.33 -2.10
C GLU A 40 -3.07 8.00 -2.62
N LEU A 41 -4.22 7.76 -1.96
CA LEU A 41 -5.46 8.48 -2.26
C LEU A 41 -5.45 9.93 -1.77
N GLY A 42 -4.63 10.27 -0.77
CA GLY A 42 -4.58 11.61 -0.17
C GLY A 42 -5.82 11.98 0.64
N SER A 43 -6.65 11.00 1.00
CA SER A 43 -7.95 11.20 1.66
C SER A 43 -7.87 11.44 3.17
N GLY A 44 -6.71 11.17 3.79
CA GLY A 44 -6.46 11.43 5.21
C GLY A 44 -7.31 10.59 6.17
N ALA A 45 -7.41 11.04 7.43
CA ALA A 45 -8.15 10.33 8.48
C ALA A 45 -9.65 10.60 8.36
N GLN A 46 -10.42 9.56 8.04
CA GLN A 46 -11.90 9.60 7.99
C GLN A 46 -12.50 8.22 8.21
N LYS A 47 -13.84 8.13 8.23
CA LYS A 47 -14.54 6.85 8.33
C LYS A 47 -14.67 6.23 6.95
N TYR A 48 -14.06 5.07 6.78
CA TYR A 48 -14.14 4.27 5.55
C TYR A 48 -15.15 3.14 5.70
N THR A 49 -15.98 2.96 4.69
CA THR A 49 -16.87 1.80 4.57
C THR A 49 -16.06 0.52 4.29
N LYS A 50 -16.72 -0.63 4.27
CA LYS A 50 -16.03 -1.89 3.92
C LYS A 50 -15.52 -1.86 2.47
N ASP A 51 -16.31 -1.31 1.55
CA ASP A 51 -15.94 -1.23 0.14
C ASP A 51 -14.81 -0.23 -0.08
N ASP A 52 -14.82 0.91 0.62
CA ASP A 52 -13.70 1.87 0.56
C ASP A 52 -12.39 1.22 1.01
N LYS A 53 -12.42 0.40 2.07
CA LYS A 53 -11.23 -0.32 2.53
C LYS A 53 -10.70 -1.27 1.48
N LEU A 54 -11.57 -1.99 0.77
CA LEU A 54 -11.15 -2.87 -0.33
C LEU A 54 -10.51 -2.07 -1.47
N ASN A 55 -11.09 -0.92 -1.82
CA ASN A 55 -10.52 -0.04 -2.84
C ASN A 55 -9.14 0.50 -2.42
N LEU A 56 -8.97 0.90 -1.16
CA LEU A 56 -7.68 1.36 -0.63
C LEU A 56 -6.61 0.26 -0.66
N LEU A 57 -6.98 -0.98 -0.31
CA LEU A 57 -6.07 -2.12 -0.44
C LEU A 57 -5.66 -2.34 -1.89
N HIS A 58 -6.60 -2.21 -2.84
CA HIS A 58 -6.29 -2.32 -4.27
C HIS A 58 -5.30 -1.25 -4.73
N ILE A 59 -5.51 0.02 -4.34
CA ILE A 59 -4.58 1.12 -4.63
C ILE A 59 -3.17 0.80 -4.11
N ALA A 60 -3.07 0.34 -2.87
CA ALA A 60 -1.80 0.02 -2.24
C ALA A 60 -1.05 -1.10 -2.98
N VAL A 61 -1.76 -2.17 -3.35
CA VAL A 61 -1.16 -3.29 -4.10
C VAL A 61 -0.69 -2.83 -5.48
N CYS A 62 -1.52 -2.11 -6.23
CA CYS A 62 -1.14 -1.58 -7.53
C CYS A 62 0.10 -0.67 -7.43
N ARG A 63 0.16 0.18 -6.41
CA ARG A 63 1.31 1.06 -6.16
C ARG A 63 2.58 0.30 -5.81
N LEU A 64 2.50 -0.70 -4.93
CA LEU A 64 3.65 -1.50 -4.52
C LEU A 64 4.22 -2.36 -5.65
N LEU A 65 3.35 -2.81 -6.56
CA LEU A 65 3.71 -3.69 -7.66
C LEU A 65 4.08 -2.95 -8.96
N GLU A 66 3.84 -1.64 -9.04
CA GLU A 66 4.24 -0.82 -10.18
C GLU A 66 5.75 -0.86 -10.48
N PRO A 67 6.67 -0.74 -9.50
CA PRO A 67 8.11 -0.85 -9.74
C PRO A 67 8.55 -2.22 -10.26
N PHE A 68 7.72 -3.25 -10.05
CA PHE A 68 7.97 -4.61 -10.52
C PHE A 68 7.38 -4.88 -11.91
N GLY A 69 6.69 -3.90 -12.50
CA GLY A 69 6.18 -3.98 -13.87
C GLY A 69 4.83 -4.67 -14.03
N TYR A 70 4.09 -4.92 -12.95
CA TYR A 70 2.73 -5.51 -13.04
C TYR A 70 1.65 -4.47 -13.32
N TYR A 71 1.85 -3.26 -12.80
CA TYR A 71 0.90 -2.16 -12.95
C TYR A 71 1.63 -0.90 -13.39
N LYS A 72 0.89 0.03 -14.00
CA LYS A 72 1.38 1.36 -14.33
C LYS A 72 0.31 2.39 -14.04
N PHE A 73 0.67 3.45 -13.32
CA PHE A 73 -0.25 4.57 -13.11
C PHE A 73 -0.73 5.16 -14.44
N SER A 74 -2.04 5.36 -14.56
CA SER A 74 -2.69 5.90 -15.76
C SER A 74 -3.14 7.34 -15.51
N HIS A 75 -4.13 7.54 -14.64
CA HIS A 75 -4.70 8.84 -14.32
C HIS A 75 -5.49 8.79 -13.01
N TYR A 76 -5.91 9.96 -12.51
CA TYR A 76 -6.94 10.06 -11.49
C TYR A 76 -8.31 10.27 -12.17
N ASP A 77 -9.35 9.64 -11.67
CA ASP A 77 -10.72 9.88 -12.14
C ASP A 77 -11.34 11.16 -11.53
N GLU A 78 -12.59 11.44 -11.87
CA GLU A 78 -13.33 12.62 -11.40
C GLU A 78 -13.54 12.63 -9.87
N ASP A 79 -13.54 11.44 -9.25
CA ASP A 79 -13.66 11.25 -7.80
C ASP A 79 -12.30 11.26 -7.09
N GLY A 80 -11.20 11.42 -7.85
CA GLY A 80 -9.84 11.49 -7.33
C GLY A 80 -9.19 10.13 -7.05
N TYR A 81 -9.77 9.03 -7.53
CA TYR A 81 -9.18 7.70 -7.37
C TYR A 81 -8.08 7.46 -8.42
N PRO A 82 -6.91 6.93 -8.02
CA PRO A 82 -5.86 6.57 -8.97
C PRO A 82 -6.22 5.28 -9.72
N HIS A 83 -6.12 5.32 -11.04
CA HIS A 83 -6.31 4.18 -11.93
C HIS A 83 -4.98 3.66 -12.44
N PHE A 84 -4.88 2.34 -12.57
CA PHE A 84 -3.69 1.64 -13.01
C PHE A 84 -4.00 0.73 -14.19
N GLU A 85 -3.14 0.77 -15.19
CA GLU A 85 -3.13 -0.19 -16.29
C GLU A 85 -2.41 -1.47 -15.86
N VAL A 86 -3.03 -2.63 -16.12
CA VAL A 86 -2.40 -3.94 -15.90
C VAL A 86 -1.42 -4.20 -17.03
N LEU A 87 -0.15 -4.35 -16.70
CA LEU A 87 0.92 -4.62 -17.67
C LEU A 87 1.23 -6.12 -17.78
N ASP A 88 1.15 -6.84 -16.66
CA ASP A 88 1.39 -8.28 -16.61
C ASP A 88 0.45 -8.96 -15.59
N ALA A 89 0.19 -10.24 -15.77
CA ALA A 89 -0.60 -11.02 -14.84
C ALA A 89 0.20 -11.29 -13.56
N LEU A 90 -0.45 -11.19 -12.40
CA LEU A 90 0.16 -11.64 -11.15
C LEU A 90 0.38 -13.15 -11.23
N PRO A 91 1.55 -13.66 -10.77
CA PRO A 91 1.79 -15.08 -10.70
C PRO A 91 0.74 -15.74 -9.78
N GLU A 92 0.41 -17.01 -10.08
CA GLU A 92 -0.46 -17.80 -9.21
C GLU A 92 0.22 -18.01 -7.84
N LEU A 93 -0.57 -17.85 -6.77
CA LEU A 93 -0.17 -18.00 -5.36
C LEU A 93 0.07 -19.46 -4.96
#